data_AF-A0AAJ2KWW3-F1
#
_entry.id   AF-A0AAJ2KWW3-F1
#
_cell.length_a   1.000
_cell.length_b   1.000
_cell.length_c   1.000
_cell.angle_alpha   90.00
_cell.angle_beta   90.00
_cell.angle_gamma   90.00
#
_symmetry.space_group_name_H-M   'P 1'
#
loop_
_entity.id
_entity.type
_entity.pdbx_description
1 polymer ?
#
loop_
_entity_poly.entity_id
_entity_poly.type
_entity_poly.pdbx_seq_one_letter_code
_entity_poly.pdbx_strand_id
1 'polypeptide(L)'
;MQFFKRLGPAVCWMFLVSVMCFTHAALAAQWVNSEAKEVVVDAAIKLDAEELRWIAEHPQVTVASVQYPLYLFKDEHGQWNGLNNDLLNRISAMTGLKFVHEESFSTDQMLGRLESGAADMSTTLAVNDERKGFLDFSHAFGGAGWVFVGRAEEPLVQSLEQLSKKVLVLPIRHALEGTIRHDYPAIELRSVKTYAEARALVESGEAFATIENEIGAQLYPLGQLKVGRAVEGKWEADHLAVRKGQSPLLSILNKALEAFPPAELRAIRLKWLSGIGSMKTPTLWQRLSDWGCWGLVVVGLFGLLSLFWNRRLAGLNQQHLNDEKNLNDQLAFQHALMDAMPDPVFVRDLQGRLIMCNKSYEESLATRFDQIQGRQLIELDLLPKATAERLHAEFITLLSTRKPRFIERQLEFKNGVRDIYQWTVPFYSGDGQLRGLLGGWTDKDRRRGE
;
A
#
# COMPACT_ATOMS: atom_id res chain seq x y z
N MET A 1 -2.35 24.51 -23.26
CA MET A 1 -1.04 24.41 -22.57
C MET A 1 -0.75 25.52 -21.53
N GLN A 2 -1.76 26.32 -21.10
CA GLN A 2 -1.56 27.40 -20.12
C GLN A 2 -2.12 27.12 -18.70
N PHE A 3 -2.80 25.98 -18.49
CA PHE A 3 -3.43 25.66 -17.20
C PHE A 3 -2.47 25.10 -16.13
N PHE A 4 -1.23 24.76 -16.51
CA PHE A 4 -0.28 24.02 -15.66
C PHE A 4 0.71 24.88 -14.86
N LYS A 5 0.72 26.22 -15.01
CA LYS A 5 1.76 27.06 -14.39
C LYS A 5 1.50 27.48 -12.93
N ARG A 6 0.36 27.11 -12.33
CA ARG A 6 -0.01 27.56 -10.97
C ARG A 6 -0.23 26.45 -9.94
N LEU A 7 -0.09 25.19 -10.32
CA LEU A 7 -0.27 24.07 -9.41
C LEU A 7 1.09 23.50 -9.01
N GLY A 8 1.32 23.40 -7.69
CA GLY A 8 2.53 22.79 -7.14
C GLY A 8 2.74 21.36 -7.68
N PRO A 9 3.98 20.87 -7.70
CA PRO A 9 4.36 19.64 -8.39
C PRO A 9 3.53 18.42 -7.98
N ALA A 10 3.08 18.34 -6.72
CA ALA A 10 2.24 17.26 -6.22
C ALA A 10 0.87 17.14 -6.93
N VAL A 11 0.25 18.25 -7.32
CA VAL A 11 -1.09 18.21 -7.93
C VAL A 11 -1.02 17.86 -9.42
N CYS A 12 0.09 18.19 -10.09
CA CYS A 12 0.35 17.73 -11.46
C CYS A 12 0.51 16.20 -11.54
N TRP A 13 1.18 15.60 -10.56
CA TRP A 13 1.36 14.15 -10.49
C TRP A 13 0.04 13.41 -10.23
N MET A 14 -0.84 13.92 -9.35
CA MET A 14 -2.16 13.30 -9.14
C MET A 14 -3.05 13.35 -10.39
N PHE A 15 -2.99 14.44 -11.17
CA PHE A 15 -3.78 14.57 -12.39
C PHE A 15 -3.30 13.61 -13.49
N LEU A 16 -1.98 13.44 -13.64
CA LEU A 16 -1.39 12.50 -14.60
C LEU A 16 -1.74 11.03 -14.31
N VAL A 17 -1.73 10.63 -13.03
CA VAL A 17 -2.10 9.27 -12.61
C VAL A 17 -3.59 9.00 -12.81
N SER A 18 -4.45 10.00 -12.55
CA SER A 18 -5.90 9.92 -12.80
C SER A 18 -6.21 9.69 -14.28
N VAL A 19 -5.58 10.44 -15.19
CA VAL A 19 -5.81 10.33 -16.63
C VAL A 19 -5.33 8.97 -17.17
N MET A 20 -4.18 8.45 -16.70
CA MET A 20 -3.69 7.13 -17.10
C MET A 20 -4.61 5.98 -16.67
N CYS A 21 -5.19 6.05 -15.46
CA CYS A 21 -6.16 5.06 -14.99
C CYS A 21 -7.46 5.07 -15.81
N PHE A 22 -7.96 6.25 -16.18
CA PHE A 22 -9.16 6.37 -17.00
C PHE A 22 -8.96 5.84 -18.43
N THR A 23 -7.79 6.06 -19.03
CA THR A 23 -7.50 5.54 -20.39
C THR A 23 -7.38 4.02 -20.42
N HIS A 24 -6.86 3.39 -19.37
CA HIS A 24 -6.77 1.92 -19.29
C HIS A 24 -8.13 1.27 -19.06
N ALA A 25 -9.00 1.86 -18.23
CA ALA A 25 -10.35 1.35 -17.99
C ALA A 25 -11.24 1.44 -19.25
N ALA A 26 -11.12 2.54 -20.01
CA ALA A 26 -11.88 2.72 -21.25
C ALA A 26 -11.46 1.76 -22.37
N LEU A 27 -10.16 1.50 -22.53
CA LEU A 27 -9.66 0.51 -23.50
C LEU A 27 -10.07 -0.93 -23.13
N ALA A 28 -10.02 -1.28 -21.84
CA ALA A 28 -10.44 -2.59 -21.36
C ALA A 28 -11.95 -2.82 -21.57
N ALA A 29 -12.79 -1.80 -21.33
CA ALA A 29 -14.22 -1.86 -21.58
C ALA A 29 -14.57 -1.97 -23.08
N GLN A 30 -13.77 -1.34 -23.96
CA GLN A 30 -13.95 -1.46 -25.41
C GLN A 30 -13.55 -2.84 -25.96
N TRP A 31 -12.52 -3.49 -25.41
CA TRP A 31 -12.11 -4.84 -25.82
C TRP A 31 -13.11 -5.92 -25.40
N VAL A 32 -13.70 -5.80 -24.21
CA VAL A 32 -14.75 -6.73 -23.74
C VAL A 32 -16.03 -6.64 -24.58
N ASN A 33 -16.39 -5.44 -25.08
CA ASN A 33 -17.57 -5.25 -25.92
C ASN A 33 -17.36 -5.63 -27.40
N SER A 34 -16.12 -5.66 -27.90
CA SER A 34 -15.86 -5.99 -29.31
C SER A 34 -15.91 -7.50 -29.61
N GLU A 35 -15.74 -8.37 -28.61
CA GLU A 35 -15.87 -9.83 -28.79
C GLU A 35 -17.33 -10.33 -28.75
N ALA A 36 -18.28 -9.49 -28.34
CA ALA A 36 -19.70 -9.86 -28.23
C ALA A 36 -20.51 -9.69 -29.52
N LYS A 37 -19.86 -9.39 -30.66
CA LYS A 37 -20.55 -9.29 -31.96
C LYS A 37 -20.52 -10.64 -32.68
N GLU A 38 -21.68 -11.30 -32.65
CA GLU A 38 -22.16 -12.39 -33.52
C GLU A 38 -21.17 -12.89 -34.57
N VAL A 39 -20.56 -14.03 -34.27
CA VAL A 39 -20.11 -14.97 -35.30
C VAL A 39 -20.75 -16.32 -34.98
N VAL A 40 -22.03 -16.46 -35.30
CA VAL A 40 -22.65 -17.79 -35.43
C VAL A 40 -22.13 -18.36 -36.75
N VAL A 41 -20.93 -18.92 -36.73
CA VAL A 41 -20.56 -19.89 -37.78
C VAL A 41 -21.33 -21.15 -37.43
N ASP A 42 -22.30 -21.52 -38.27
CA ASP A 42 -22.90 -22.85 -38.21
C ASP A 42 -21.80 -23.87 -38.53
N ALA A 43 -21.15 -24.37 -37.48
CA ALA A 43 -20.20 -25.46 -37.59
C ALA A 43 -21.01 -26.72 -37.96
N ALA A 44 -21.10 -27.00 -39.26
CA ALA A 44 -21.74 -28.21 -39.76
C ALA A 44 -21.00 -29.45 -39.22
N ILE A 45 -21.66 -30.21 -38.35
CA ILE A 45 -21.14 -31.48 -37.84
C ILE A 45 -21.08 -32.47 -39.00
N LYS A 46 -19.95 -33.17 -39.16
CA LYS A 46 -19.80 -34.29 -40.08
C LYS A 46 -20.20 -35.59 -39.40
N LEU A 47 -21.44 -36.01 -39.61
CA LEU A 47 -21.93 -37.31 -39.17
C LEU A 47 -21.70 -38.36 -40.25
N ASP A 48 -21.42 -39.60 -39.84
CA ASP A 48 -21.28 -40.72 -40.76
C ASP A 48 -22.65 -41.37 -41.08
N ALA A 49 -22.63 -42.34 -42.00
CA ALA A 49 -23.86 -42.98 -42.48
C ALA A 49 -24.57 -43.82 -41.41
N GLU A 50 -23.83 -44.35 -40.43
CA GLU A 50 -24.40 -45.12 -39.31
C GLU A 50 -25.11 -44.19 -38.34
N GLU A 51 -24.47 -43.07 -37.99
CA GLU A 51 -25.03 -42.04 -37.12
C GLU A 51 -26.29 -41.38 -37.71
N LEU A 52 -26.26 -41.03 -39.01
CA LEU A 52 -27.42 -40.46 -39.69
C LEU A 52 -28.61 -41.44 -39.72
N ARG A 53 -28.33 -42.73 -39.94
CA ARG A 53 -29.36 -43.78 -39.86
C ARG A 53 -29.89 -43.90 -38.44
N TRP A 54 -29.01 -43.88 -37.44
CA TRP A 54 -29.39 -43.97 -36.04
C TRP A 54 -30.31 -42.81 -35.64
N ILE A 55 -29.99 -41.57 -36.04
CA ILE A 55 -30.84 -40.38 -35.80
C ILE A 55 -32.22 -40.53 -36.46
N ALA A 56 -32.26 -41.08 -37.68
CA ALA A 56 -33.52 -41.30 -38.39
C ALA A 56 -34.41 -42.36 -37.71
N GLU A 57 -33.81 -43.41 -37.13
CA GLU A 57 -34.51 -44.47 -36.39
C GLU A 57 -34.87 -44.05 -34.95
N HIS A 58 -34.05 -43.18 -34.34
CA HIS A 58 -34.17 -42.72 -32.95
C HIS A 58 -34.17 -41.18 -32.89
N PRO A 59 -35.20 -40.52 -33.44
CA PRO A 59 -35.25 -39.05 -33.48
C PRO A 59 -35.40 -38.42 -32.09
N GLN A 60 -35.81 -39.21 -31.09
CA GLN A 60 -35.99 -38.80 -29.71
C GLN A 60 -35.06 -39.59 -28.79
N VAL A 61 -34.33 -38.88 -27.94
CA VAL A 61 -33.44 -39.44 -26.92
C VAL A 61 -34.00 -39.12 -25.55
N THR A 62 -34.23 -40.15 -24.73
CA THR A 62 -34.81 -39.98 -23.39
C THR A 62 -33.71 -39.66 -22.37
N VAL A 63 -33.83 -38.52 -21.69
CA VAL A 63 -32.84 -38.01 -20.73
C VAL A 63 -33.34 -38.19 -19.29
N ALA A 64 -32.76 -39.11 -18.54
CA ALA A 64 -33.03 -39.27 -17.12
C ALA A 64 -32.51 -38.04 -16.36
N SER A 65 -33.43 -37.31 -15.73
CA SER A 65 -33.20 -35.96 -15.23
C SER A 65 -33.59 -35.83 -13.77
N VAL A 66 -32.61 -35.51 -12.92
CA VAL A 66 -32.83 -35.11 -11.52
C VAL A 66 -32.63 -33.60 -11.42
N GLN A 67 -33.43 -32.93 -10.59
CA GLN A 67 -33.24 -31.50 -10.35
C GLN A 67 -31.89 -31.24 -9.69
N TYR A 68 -31.08 -30.48 -10.38
CA TYR A 68 -29.73 -30.10 -10.02
C TYR A 68 -29.53 -28.62 -10.37
N PRO A 69 -29.83 -27.70 -9.44
CA PRO A 69 -29.93 -26.28 -9.72
C PRO A 69 -28.77 -25.72 -10.55
N LEU A 70 -29.10 -24.78 -11.45
CA LEU A 70 -28.20 -24.13 -12.43
C LEU A 70 -27.72 -25.04 -13.57
N TYR A 71 -27.46 -26.32 -13.28
CA TYR A 71 -27.10 -27.32 -14.28
C TYR A 71 -28.33 -27.83 -15.03
N LEU A 72 -29.34 -28.31 -14.31
CA LEU A 72 -30.60 -28.80 -14.86
C LEU A 72 -31.71 -28.70 -13.81
N PHE A 73 -32.66 -27.80 -14.00
CA PHE A 73 -33.75 -27.58 -13.05
C PHE A 73 -35.02 -27.19 -13.79
N LYS A 74 -36.15 -27.19 -13.09
CA LYS A 74 -37.41 -26.69 -13.62
C LYS A 74 -37.62 -25.23 -13.22
N ASP A 75 -37.99 -24.40 -14.19
CA ASP A 75 -38.37 -23.00 -13.92
C ASP A 75 -39.78 -22.88 -13.30
N GLU A 76 -40.23 -21.65 -13.08
CA GLU A 76 -41.55 -21.34 -12.50
C GLU A 76 -42.73 -21.88 -13.35
N HIS A 77 -42.48 -22.19 -14.63
CA HIS A 77 -43.47 -22.77 -15.54
C HIS A 77 -43.35 -24.30 -15.67
N GLY A 78 -42.48 -24.93 -14.88
CA GLY A 78 -42.24 -26.36 -14.88
C GLY A 78 -41.42 -26.87 -16.07
N GLN A 79 -40.82 -25.97 -16.86
CA GLN A 79 -40.00 -26.33 -18.02
C GLN A 79 -38.56 -26.58 -17.61
N TRP A 80 -37.91 -27.55 -18.26
CA TRP A 80 -36.50 -27.83 -18.02
C TRP A 80 -35.62 -26.69 -18.53
N ASN A 81 -34.71 -26.26 -17.67
CA ASN A 81 -33.83 -25.13 -17.86
C ASN A 81 -32.47 -25.38 -17.19
N GLY A 82 -31.49 -24.53 -17.46
CA GLY A 82 -30.13 -24.65 -16.92
C GLY A 82 -29.06 -24.92 -17.98
N LEU A 83 -27.81 -24.96 -17.52
CA LEU A 83 -26.60 -25.11 -18.34
C LEU A 83 -26.67 -26.33 -19.26
N ASN A 84 -27.03 -27.49 -18.71
CA ASN A 84 -27.09 -28.74 -19.46
C ASN A 84 -28.28 -28.74 -20.44
N ASN A 85 -29.38 -28.05 -20.12
CA ASN A 85 -30.50 -27.89 -21.05
C ASN A 85 -30.13 -27.01 -22.25
N ASP A 86 -29.45 -25.87 -22.02
CA ASP A 86 -28.92 -25.01 -23.09
C ASP A 86 -27.90 -25.76 -23.96
N LEU A 87 -27.04 -26.59 -23.35
CA LEU A 87 -26.11 -27.46 -24.06
C LEU A 87 -26.85 -28.45 -24.97
N LEU A 88 -27.86 -29.16 -24.44
CA LEU A 88 -28.66 -30.12 -25.22
C LEU A 88 -29.45 -29.42 -26.34
N ASN A 89 -29.97 -28.22 -26.11
CA ASN A 89 -30.64 -27.43 -27.15
C ASN A 89 -29.70 -27.08 -28.30
N ARG A 90 -28.45 -26.73 -27.99
CA ARG A 90 -27.44 -26.48 -29.03
C ARG A 90 -27.06 -27.75 -29.77
N ILE A 91 -26.84 -28.86 -29.06
CA ILE A 91 -26.58 -30.17 -29.69
C ILE A 91 -27.77 -30.59 -30.58
N SER A 92 -29.00 -30.34 -30.14
CA SER A 92 -30.22 -30.58 -30.91
C SER A 92 -30.22 -29.77 -32.21
N ALA A 93 -29.86 -28.48 -32.16
CA ALA A 93 -29.75 -27.64 -33.36
C ALA A 93 -28.67 -28.13 -34.34
N MET A 94 -27.57 -28.71 -33.83
CA MET A 94 -26.47 -29.18 -34.68
C MET A 94 -26.71 -30.59 -35.27
N THR A 95 -27.51 -31.44 -34.61
CA THR A 95 -27.68 -32.86 -34.96
C THR A 95 -29.08 -33.23 -35.45
N GLY A 96 -30.11 -32.44 -35.09
CA GLY A 96 -31.53 -32.74 -35.34
C GLY A 96 -32.17 -33.66 -34.29
N LEU A 97 -31.42 -34.17 -33.31
CA LEU A 97 -31.97 -35.00 -32.23
C LEU A 97 -32.90 -34.20 -31.32
N LYS A 98 -33.95 -34.84 -30.80
CA LYS A 98 -34.84 -34.26 -29.79
C LYS A 98 -34.58 -34.91 -28.44
N PHE A 99 -34.12 -34.12 -27.48
CA PHE A 99 -33.93 -34.59 -26.11
C PHE A 99 -35.22 -34.40 -25.31
N VAL A 100 -35.71 -35.48 -24.70
CA VAL A 100 -36.93 -35.46 -23.88
C VAL A 100 -36.58 -35.90 -22.47
N HIS A 101 -36.79 -35.00 -21.52
CA HIS A 101 -36.44 -35.22 -20.13
C HIS A 101 -37.49 -36.08 -19.41
N GLU A 102 -37.03 -37.14 -18.75
CA GLU A 102 -37.81 -37.94 -17.82
C GLU A 102 -37.37 -37.67 -16.38
N GLU A 103 -38.29 -37.14 -15.57
CA GLU A 103 -37.97 -36.73 -14.21
C GLU A 103 -37.70 -37.91 -13.27
N SER A 104 -36.67 -37.74 -12.45
CA SER A 104 -36.27 -38.61 -11.35
C SER A 104 -36.09 -37.77 -10.08
N PHE A 105 -36.47 -38.34 -8.94
CA PHE A 105 -36.46 -37.65 -7.63
C PHE A 105 -35.24 -38.02 -6.77
N SER A 106 -34.41 -38.95 -7.23
CA SER A 106 -33.15 -39.33 -6.58
C SER A 106 -32.14 -39.82 -7.60
N THR A 107 -30.86 -39.82 -7.21
CA THR A 107 -29.78 -40.40 -8.05
C THR A 107 -30.00 -41.90 -8.29
N ASP A 108 -30.47 -42.61 -7.27
CA ASP A 108 -30.80 -44.03 -7.34
C ASP A 108 -31.90 -44.33 -8.38
N GLN A 109 -32.99 -43.56 -8.36
CA GLN A 109 -34.07 -43.71 -9.36
C GLN A 109 -33.57 -43.40 -10.77
N MET A 110 -32.76 -42.35 -10.93
CA MET A 110 -32.19 -41.96 -12.21
C MET A 110 -31.28 -43.07 -12.79
N LEU A 111 -30.43 -43.67 -11.96
CA LEU A 111 -29.58 -44.79 -12.36
C LEU A 111 -30.40 -46.04 -12.72
N GLY A 112 -31.44 -46.36 -11.93
CA GLY A 112 -32.33 -47.48 -12.23
C GLY A 112 -33.07 -47.34 -13.57
N ARG A 113 -33.44 -46.12 -13.98
CA ARG A 113 -34.00 -45.86 -15.32
C ARG A 113 -33.01 -46.10 -16.46
N LEU A 114 -31.74 -45.75 -16.26
CA LEU A 114 -30.68 -46.01 -17.23
C LEU A 114 -30.36 -47.51 -17.34
N GLU A 115 -30.29 -48.20 -16.20
CA GLU A 115 -30.03 -49.64 -16.13
C GLU A 115 -31.14 -50.47 -16.78
N SER A 116 -32.40 -50.09 -16.56
CA SER A 116 -33.57 -50.75 -17.16
C SER A 116 -33.79 -50.41 -18.64
N GLY A 117 -33.11 -49.37 -19.15
CA GLY A 117 -33.33 -48.86 -20.51
C GLY A 117 -34.59 -48.02 -20.67
N ALA A 118 -35.22 -47.58 -19.57
CA ALA A 118 -36.31 -46.61 -19.62
C ALA A 118 -35.83 -45.22 -20.08
N ALA A 119 -34.54 -44.93 -19.91
CA ALA A 119 -33.87 -43.74 -20.42
C ALA A 119 -32.56 -44.08 -21.14
N ASP A 120 -32.16 -43.21 -22.05
CA ASP A 120 -31.00 -43.41 -22.92
C ASP A 120 -29.73 -42.74 -22.38
N MET A 121 -29.88 -41.61 -21.70
CA MET A 121 -28.77 -40.81 -21.22
C MET A 121 -29.11 -39.97 -19.98
N SER A 122 -28.09 -39.36 -19.36
CA SER A 122 -28.20 -38.35 -18.31
C SER A 122 -27.10 -37.30 -18.46
N THR A 123 -27.28 -36.11 -17.89
CA THR A 123 -26.35 -34.98 -18.00
C THR A 123 -25.68 -34.60 -16.67
N THR A 124 -26.05 -35.23 -15.55
CA THR A 124 -25.63 -34.82 -14.20
C THR A 124 -24.91 -35.93 -13.42
N LEU A 125 -24.49 -37.00 -14.11
CA LEU A 125 -23.83 -38.14 -13.48
C LEU A 125 -22.31 -38.03 -13.55
N ALA A 126 -21.67 -37.96 -12.38
CA ALA A 126 -20.23 -38.17 -12.24
C ALA A 126 -19.77 -39.52 -12.81
N VAL A 127 -18.54 -39.54 -13.32
CA VAL A 127 -17.85 -40.78 -13.69
C VAL A 127 -17.36 -41.52 -12.45
N ASN A 128 -17.63 -42.82 -12.36
CA ASN A 128 -16.96 -43.74 -11.43
C ASN A 128 -16.89 -45.16 -12.03
N ASP A 129 -16.14 -46.06 -11.39
CA ASP A 129 -15.88 -47.39 -11.93
C ASP A 129 -17.13 -48.28 -11.98
N GLU A 130 -18.05 -48.13 -11.02
CA GLU A 130 -19.35 -48.82 -11.01
C GLU A 130 -20.17 -48.43 -12.25
N ARG A 131 -20.32 -47.11 -12.50
CA ARG A 131 -21.12 -46.57 -13.60
C ARG A 131 -20.53 -46.92 -14.97
N LYS A 132 -19.20 -46.96 -15.13
CA LYS A 132 -18.54 -47.45 -16.36
C LYS A 132 -18.90 -48.89 -16.72
N GLY A 133 -19.39 -49.66 -15.75
CA GLY A 133 -19.92 -51.01 -15.98
C GLY A 133 -21.07 -51.02 -16.98
N PHE A 134 -21.99 -50.05 -16.89
CA PHE A 134 -23.26 -50.01 -17.64
C PHE A 134 -23.54 -48.68 -18.37
N LEU A 135 -22.68 -47.67 -18.22
CA LEU A 135 -22.72 -46.39 -18.93
C LEU A 135 -21.40 -46.15 -19.66
N ASP A 136 -21.50 -45.51 -20.81
CA ASP A 136 -20.39 -44.85 -21.50
C ASP A 136 -20.49 -43.33 -21.28
N PHE A 137 -19.37 -42.63 -21.29
CA PHE A 137 -19.31 -41.19 -21.00
C PHE A 137 -18.72 -40.42 -22.17
N SER A 138 -19.30 -39.27 -22.50
CA SER A 138 -18.83 -38.39 -23.57
C SER A 138 -17.49 -37.73 -23.25
N HIS A 139 -16.99 -36.89 -24.14
CA HIS A 139 -15.95 -35.91 -23.82
C HIS A 139 -16.42 -34.95 -22.73
N ALA A 140 -15.49 -34.48 -21.91
CA ALA A 140 -15.77 -33.53 -20.85
C ALA A 140 -16.07 -32.15 -21.45
N PHE A 141 -17.12 -31.48 -20.96
CA PHE A 141 -17.49 -30.13 -21.40
C PHE A 141 -17.46 -29.10 -20.26
N GLY A 142 -17.10 -29.55 -19.06
CA GLY A 142 -17.13 -28.74 -17.85
C GLY A 142 -16.57 -29.49 -16.65
N GLY A 143 -16.90 -28.99 -15.47
CA GLY A 143 -16.57 -29.66 -14.22
C GLY A 143 -16.54 -28.69 -13.05
N ALA A 144 -16.60 -29.27 -11.86
CA ALA A 144 -16.44 -28.60 -10.58
C ALA A 144 -15.77 -29.53 -9.56
N GLY A 145 -15.26 -28.96 -8.46
CA GLY A 145 -14.71 -29.75 -7.37
C GLY A 145 -15.80 -30.31 -6.46
N TRP A 146 -15.53 -31.46 -5.83
CA TRP A 146 -16.27 -31.86 -4.64
C TRP A 146 -15.79 -31.06 -3.43
N VAL A 147 -16.69 -30.56 -2.61
CA VAL A 147 -16.38 -29.82 -1.38
C VAL A 147 -17.06 -30.45 -0.16
N PHE A 148 -16.41 -30.35 0.98
CA PHE A 148 -17.06 -30.67 2.25
C PHE A 148 -18.09 -29.60 2.60
N VAL A 149 -19.23 -29.99 3.15
CA VAL A 149 -20.21 -29.07 3.76
C VAL A 149 -20.42 -29.52 5.19
N GLY A 150 -20.13 -28.64 6.15
CA GLY A 150 -20.24 -28.90 7.58
C GLY A 150 -21.00 -27.78 8.29
N ARG A 151 -21.20 -27.91 9.60
CA ARG A 151 -21.82 -26.86 10.42
C ARG A 151 -20.92 -25.62 10.53
N ALA A 152 -21.52 -24.44 10.59
CA ALA A 152 -20.82 -23.16 10.69
C ALA A 152 -19.96 -23.05 11.95
N GLU A 153 -20.46 -23.56 13.08
CA GLU A 153 -19.81 -23.51 14.41
C GLU A 153 -18.67 -24.52 14.58
N GLU A 154 -18.60 -25.57 13.75
CA GLU A 154 -17.61 -26.64 13.87
C GLU A 154 -16.34 -26.30 13.08
N PRO A 155 -15.15 -26.83 13.43
CA PRO A 155 -13.96 -26.67 12.60
C PRO A 155 -14.17 -27.15 11.15
N LEU A 156 -13.60 -26.42 10.19
CA LEU A 156 -13.67 -26.79 8.76
C LEU A 156 -13.05 -28.17 8.53
N VAL A 157 -13.79 -29.05 7.86
CA VAL A 157 -13.26 -30.34 7.39
C VAL A 157 -12.28 -30.07 6.25
N GLN A 158 -11.05 -30.55 6.43
CA GLN A 158 -9.98 -30.33 5.45
C GLN A 158 -9.67 -31.58 4.63
N SER A 159 -9.99 -32.77 5.16
CA SER A 159 -9.68 -34.04 4.51
C SER A 159 -10.60 -35.17 4.99
N LEU A 160 -10.62 -36.29 4.28
CA LEU A 160 -11.43 -37.47 4.63
C LEU A 160 -10.95 -38.14 5.92
N GLU A 161 -9.66 -38.09 6.22
CA GLU A 161 -9.08 -38.69 7.43
C GLU A 161 -9.65 -38.07 8.72
N GLN A 162 -9.99 -36.78 8.69
CA GLN A 162 -10.59 -36.06 9.83
C GLN A 162 -12.02 -36.52 10.14
N LEU A 163 -12.63 -37.29 9.24
CA LEU A 163 -13.97 -37.87 9.39
C LEU A 163 -13.94 -39.27 10.00
N SER A 164 -12.76 -39.80 10.37
CA SER A 164 -12.67 -41.08 11.06
C SER A 164 -13.55 -41.11 12.31
N LYS A 165 -14.41 -42.13 12.42
CA LYS A 165 -15.41 -42.33 13.48
C LYS A 165 -16.48 -41.23 13.56
N LYS A 166 -16.63 -40.42 12.51
CA LYS A 166 -17.68 -39.41 12.39
C LYS A 166 -18.68 -39.85 11.33
N VAL A 167 -19.90 -39.35 11.47
CA VAL A 167 -20.97 -39.58 10.51
C VAL A 167 -20.78 -38.67 9.30
N LEU A 168 -20.49 -39.25 8.14
CA LEU A 168 -20.55 -38.57 6.84
C LEU A 168 -21.84 -38.99 6.16
N VAL A 169 -22.67 -38.03 5.76
CA VAL A 169 -23.91 -38.33 5.03
C VAL A 169 -23.74 -38.06 3.54
N LEU A 170 -24.18 -38.96 2.67
CA LEU A 170 -24.19 -38.80 1.22
C LEU A 170 -25.50 -39.30 0.61
N PRO A 171 -25.91 -38.81 -0.56
CA PRO A 171 -26.97 -39.47 -1.32
C PRO A 171 -26.63 -40.95 -1.63
N ILE A 172 -27.65 -41.80 -1.69
CA ILE A 172 -27.50 -43.20 -2.11
C ILE A 172 -26.92 -43.26 -3.53
N ARG A 173 -25.93 -44.14 -3.75
CA ARG A 173 -25.21 -44.30 -5.03
C ARG A 173 -24.47 -43.02 -5.45
N HIS A 174 -23.98 -42.26 -4.47
CA HIS A 174 -23.10 -41.12 -4.70
C HIS A 174 -21.78 -41.57 -5.35
N ALA A 175 -21.20 -40.72 -6.21
CA ALA A 175 -20.02 -41.07 -7.00
C ALA A 175 -18.81 -41.52 -6.15
N LEU A 176 -18.64 -40.88 -4.99
CA LEU A 176 -17.55 -41.16 -4.04
C LEU A 176 -17.88 -42.25 -3.01
N GLU A 177 -19.12 -42.77 -2.97
CA GLU A 177 -19.55 -43.73 -1.93
C GLU A 177 -18.66 -44.98 -1.91
N GLY A 178 -18.43 -45.61 -3.07
CA GLY A 178 -17.61 -46.81 -3.17
C GLY A 178 -16.16 -46.58 -2.71
N THR A 179 -15.54 -45.49 -3.18
CA THR A 179 -14.17 -45.12 -2.78
C THR A 179 -14.06 -44.84 -1.29
N ILE A 180 -15.01 -44.11 -0.71
CA ILE A 180 -14.99 -43.78 0.73
C ILE A 180 -15.17 -45.04 1.58
N ARG A 181 -16.09 -45.94 1.20
CA ARG A 181 -16.28 -47.21 1.92
C ARG A 181 -15.04 -48.11 1.87
N HIS A 182 -14.30 -48.09 0.75
CA HIS A 182 -13.09 -48.90 0.58
C HIS A 182 -11.87 -48.31 1.28
N ASP A 183 -11.56 -47.03 1.02
CA ASP A 183 -10.32 -46.38 1.45
C ASP A 183 -10.41 -45.82 2.88
N TYR A 184 -11.62 -45.48 3.34
CA TYR A 184 -11.86 -44.86 4.65
C TYR A 184 -12.96 -45.59 5.44
N PRO A 185 -12.80 -46.91 5.71
CA PRO A 185 -13.83 -47.73 6.35
C PRO A 185 -14.17 -47.31 7.78
N ALA A 186 -13.32 -46.49 8.41
CA ALA A 186 -13.57 -45.93 9.73
C ALA A 186 -14.57 -44.76 9.72
N ILE A 187 -14.93 -44.21 8.56
CA ILE A 187 -15.96 -43.18 8.43
C ILE A 187 -17.34 -43.86 8.51
N GLU A 188 -18.22 -43.36 9.37
CA GLU A 188 -19.59 -43.86 9.46
C GLU A 188 -20.44 -43.27 8.34
N LEU A 189 -20.51 -43.96 7.20
CA LEU A 189 -21.26 -43.47 6.05
C LEU A 189 -22.76 -43.73 6.20
N ARG A 190 -23.56 -42.66 6.21
CA ARG A 190 -25.03 -42.71 6.20
C ARG A 190 -25.55 -42.28 4.83
N SER A 191 -26.52 -43.01 4.29
CA SER A 191 -27.07 -42.73 2.96
C SER A 191 -28.47 -42.10 3.06
N VAL A 192 -28.76 -41.11 2.21
CA VAL A 192 -30.06 -40.40 2.10
C VAL A 192 -30.52 -40.33 0.65
N LYS A 193 -31.74 -39.85 0.36
CA LYS A 193 -32.22 -39.80 -1.04
C LYS A 193 -31.72 -38.58 -1.80
N THR A 194 -31.55 -37.45 -1.12
CA THR A 194 -31.25 -36.15 -1.75
C THR A 194 -30.19 -35.35 -0.99
N TYR A 195 -29.53 -34.41 -1.67
CA TYR A 195 -28.61 -33.46 -1.00
C TYR A 195 -29.33 -32.55 -0.01
N ALA A 196 -30.62 -32.27 -0.21
CA ALA A 196 -31.42 -31.50 0.75
C ALA A 196 -31.56 -32.25 2.09
N GLU A 197 -31.85 -33.55 2.06
CA GLU A 197 -31.86 -34.40 3.25
C GLU A 197 -30.46 -34.49 3.89
N ALA A 198 -29.40 -34.61 3.08
CA ALA A 198 -28.03 -34.66 3.58
C ALA A 198 -27.66 -33.39 4.35
N ARG A 199 -27.98 -32.21 3.79
CA ARG A 199 -27.75 -30.92 4.45
C ARG A 199 -28.56 -30.77 5.73
N ALA A 200 -29.84 -31.18 5.73
CA ALA A 200 -30.68 -31.12 6.92
C ALA A 200 -30.11 -31.95 8.10
N LEU A 201 -29.54 -33.12 7.84
CA LEU A 201 -28.87 -33.93 8.88
C LEU A 201 -27.57 -33.31 9.38
N VAL A 202 -26.84 -32.58 8.54
CA VAL A 202 -25.64 -31.84 8.97
C VAL A 202 -26.06 -30.64 9.84
N GLU A 203 -27.10 -29.91 9.44
CA GLU A 203 -27.68 -28.80 10.21
C GLU A 203 -28.19 -29.25 11.57
N SER A 204 -28.91 -30.39 11.64
CA SER A 204 -29.52 -30.88 12.89
C SER A 204 -28.51 -31.41 13.91
N GLY A 205 -27.27 -31.66 13.50
CA GLY A 205 -26.26 -32.24 14.38
C GLY A 205 -26.00 -33.73 14.17
N GLU A 206 -26.91 -34.43 13.48
CA GLU A 206 -26.90 -35.89 13.32
C GLU A 206 -25.81 -36.42 12.39
N ALA A 207 -25.37 -35.59 11.44
CA ALA A 207 -24.19 -35.83 10.62
C ALA A 207 -23.14 -34.75 10.85
N PHE A 208 -21.87 -35.12 10.77
CA PHE A 208 -20.77 -34.18 10.93
C PHE A 208 -20.52 -33.36 9.66
N ALA A 209 -20.64 -34.00 8.50
CA ALA A 209 -20.49 -33.35 7.20
C ALA A 209 -21.26 -34.10 6.10
N THR A 210 -21.42 -33.44 4.95
CA THR A 210 -21.76 -34.03 3.65
C THR A 210 -20.70 -33.62 2.62
N ILE A 211 -20.67 -34.27 1.46
CA ILE A 211 -19.86 -33.85 0.31
C ILE A 211 -20.83 -33.52 -0.81
N GLU A 212 -20.66 -32.35 -1.43
CA GLU A 212 -21.48 -31.87 -2.53
C GLU A 212 -20.58 -31.19 -3.57
N ASN A 213 -21.07 -31.05 -4.79
CA ASN A 213 -20.41 -30.27 -5.83
C ASN A 213 -20.30 -28.81 -5.40
N GLU A 214 -19.16 -28.17 -5.66
CA GLU A 214 -18.85 -26.81 -5.24
C GLU A 214 -19.92 -25.79 -5.65
N ILE A 215 -20.44 -25.90 -6.88
CA ILE A 215 -21.45 -24.99 -7.40
C ILE A 215 -22.77 -25.16 -6.65
N GLY A 216 -23.18 -26.42 -6.45
CA GLY A 216 -24.38 -26.75 -5.68
C GLY A 216 -24.28 -26.27 -4.23
N ALA A 217 -23.14 -26.50 -3.58
CA ALA A 217 -22.91 -26.11 -2.19
C ALA A 217 -22.95 -24.59 -1.97
N GLN A 218 -22.53 -23.78 -2.95
CA GLN A 218 -22.54 -22.32 -2.85
C GLN A 218 -23.91 -21.69 -3.11
N LEU A 219 -24.83 -22.40 -3.78
CA LEU A 219 -26.15 -21.86 -4.11
C LEU A 219 -27.07 -21.74 -2.88
N TYR A 220 -26.90 -22.62 -1.91
CA TYR A 220 -27.78 -22.66 -0.74
C TYR A 220 -27.26 -21.70 0.34
N PRO A 221 -28.15 -20.88 0.93
CA PRO A 221 -27.76 -19.95 1.98
C PRO A 221 -27.14 -20.73 3.14
N LEU A 222 -25.93 -20.32 3.51
CA LEU A 222 -25.08 -20.93 4.53
C LEU A 222 -25.60 -20.74 5.96
N GLY A 223 -26.92 -20.77 6.18
CA GLY A 223 -27.58 -20.42 7.44
C GLY A 223 -26.83 -20.95 8.66
N GLN A 224 -26.88 -22.27 8.87
CA GLN A 224 -26.08 -22.97 9.90
C GLN A 224 -24.96 -23.83 9.29
N LEU A 225 -24.77 -23.77 7.97
CA LEU A 225 -23.77 -24.56 7.24
C LEU A 225 -22.63 -23.69 6.74
N LYS A 226 -21.50 -24.29 6.45
CA LYS A 226 -20.41 -23.65 5.72
C LYS A 226 -19.81 -24.59 4.69
N VAL A 227 -19.47 -24.03 3.53
CA VAL A 227 -18.71 -24.73 2.51
C VAL A 227 -17.25 -24.79 2.95
N GLY A 228 -16.76 -26.02 3.05
CA GLY A 228 -15.41 -26.37 3.45
C GLY A 228 -14.42 -26.33 2.30
N ARG A 229 -13.31 -27.05 2.48
CA ARG A 229 -12.32 -27.21 1.41
C ARG A 229 -12.79 -28.21 0.36
N ALA A 230 -12.21 -28.10 -0.83
CA ALA A 230 -12.30 -29.13 -1.84
C ALA A 230 -11.73 -30.44 -1.31
N VAL A 231 -12.38 -31.55 -1.65
CA VAL A 231 -11.91 -32.90 -1.36
C VAL A 231 -10.70 -33.17 -2.25
N GLU A 232 -9.56 -33.44 -1.63
CA GLU A 232 -8.28 -33.55 -2.34
C GLU A 232 -8.32 -34.61 -3.45
N GLY A 233 -7.88 -34.22 -4.65
CA GLY A 233 -7.83 -35.10 -5.82
C GLY A 233 -9.20 -35.50 -6.38
N LYS A 234 -10.31 -34.94 -5.89
CA LYS A 234 -11.68 -35.25 -6.34
C LYS A 234 -12.28 -34.09 -7.14
N TRP A 235 -11.73 -33.86 -8.33
CA TRP A 235 -12.36 -33.03 -9.35
C TRP A 235 -13.36 -33.86 -10.15
N GLU A 236 -14.56 -33.32 -10.38
CA GLU A 236 -15.61 -33.93 -11.20
C GLU A 236 -15.67 -33.22 -12.55
N ALA A 237 -15.28 -33.92 -13.61
CA ALA A 237 -15.54 -33.43 -14.96
C ALA A 237 -17.01 -33.66 -15.34
N ASP A 238 -17.62 -32.69 -16.01
CA ASP A 238 -18.99 -32.80 -16.50
C ASP A 238 -19.00 -33.60 -17.82
N HIS A 239 -19.74 -34.71 -17.83
CA HIS A 239 -19.89 -35.61 -18.97
C HIS A 239 -21.37 -35.90 -19.25
N LEU A 240 -21.68 -36.21 -20.51
CA LEU A 240 -22.95 -36.82 -20.87
C LEU A 240 -22.80 -38.33 -20.66
N ALA A 241 -23.62 -38.91 -19.81
CA ALA A 241 -23.63 -40.34 -19.54
C ALA A 241 -24.65 -41.00 -20.45
N VAL A 242 -24.23 -41.97 -21.26
CA VAL A 242 -25.06 -42.70 -22.21
C VAL A 242 -25.12 -44.16 -21.79
N ARG A 243 -26.27 -44.80 -21.89
CA ARG A 243 -26.40 -46.24 -21.65
C ARG A 243 -25.45 -47.02 -22.57
N LYS A 244 -24.73 -47.97 -21.97
CA LYS A 244 -23.74 -48.78 -22.69
C LYS A 244 -24.38 -49.58 -23.82
N GLY A 245 -23.68 -49.67 -24.95
CA GLY A 245 -24.17 -50.29 -26.17
C GLY A 245 -24.87 -49.31 -27.12
N GLN A 246 -25.07 -48.05 -26.75
CA GLN A 246 -25.52 -46.98 -27.67
C GLN A 246 -24.34 -46.21 -28.27
N SER A 247 -23.38 -46.94 -28.87
CA SER A 247 -22.18 -46.36 -29.47
C SER A 247 -22.45 -45.26 -30.51
N PRO A 248 -23.48 -45.39 -31.39
CA PRO A 248 -23.81 -44.30 -32.32
C PRO A 248 -24.21 -43.00 -31.60
N LEU A 249 -25.06 -43.08 -30.57
CA LEU A 249 -25.46 -41.90 -29.78
C LEU A 249 -24.26 -41.23 -29.12
N LEU A 250 -23.38 -42.02 -28.49
CA LEU A 250 -22.17 -41.50 -27.86
C LEU A 250 -21.26 -40.80 -28.88
N SER A 251 -21.09 -41.39 -30.07
CA SER A 251 -20.29 -40.82 -31.14
C SER A 251 -20.87 -39.49 -31.65
N ILE A 252 -22.19 -39.42 -31.85
CA ILE A 252 -22.90 -38.18 -32.22
C ILE A 252 -22.68 -37.09 -31.18
N LEU A 253 -22.85 -37.41 -29.89
CA LEU A 253 -22.65 -36.47 -28.80
C LEU A 253 -21.19 -35.98 -28.73
N ASN A 254 -20.21 -36.87 -28.91
CA ASN A 254 -18.80 -36.48 -28.93
C ASN A 254 -18.47 -35.57 -30.12
N LYS A 255 -18.95 -35.89 -31.33
CA LYS A 255 -18.77 -35.04 -32.51
C LYS A 255 -19.44 -33.67 -32.33
N ALA A 256 -20.59 -33.63 -31.66
CA ALA A 256 -21.27 -32.38 -31.33
C ALA A 256 -20.49 -31.55 -30.31
N LEU A 257 -19.93 -32.17 -29.27
CA LEU A 257 -19.09 -31.50 -28.29
C LEU A 257 -17.76 -31.01 -28.89
N GLU A 258 -17.16 -31.75 -29.82
CA GLU A 258 -15.95 -31.34 -30.55
C GLU A 258 -16.19 -30.18 -31.50
N ALA A 259 -17.34 -30.17 -32.19
CA ALA A 259 -17.74 -29.09 -33.08
C ALA A 259 -18.30 -27.87 -32.33
N PHE A 260 -18.50 -27.97 -31.01
CA PHE A 260 -19.08 -26.91 -30.19
C PHE A 260 -18.12 -25.70 -30.11
N PRO A 261 -18.51 -24.51 -30.57
CA PRO A 261 -17.64 -23.34 -30.50
C PRO A 261 -17.23 -23.03 -29.05
N PRO A 262 -15.93 -22.94 -28.71
CA PRO A 262 -15.50 -22.70 -27.33
C PRO A 262 -16.05 -21.39 -26.73
N ALA A 263 -16.23 -20.36 -27.55
CA ALA A 263 -16.83 -19.09 -27.14
C ALA A 263 -18.31 -19.24 -26.74
N GLU A 264 -19.07 -20.07 -27.47
CA GLU A 264 -20.48 -20.34 -27.19
C GLU A 264 -20.63 -21.18 -25.90
N LEU A 265 -19.81 -22.22 -25.73
CA LEU A 265 -19.81 -23.03 -24.51
C LEU A 265 -19.45 -22.17 -23.30
N ARG A 266 -18.46 -21.28 -23.43
CA ARG A 266 -18.10 -20.31 -22.39
C ARG A 266 -19.25 -19.35 -22.10
N ALA A 267 -19.97 -18.86 -23.10
CA ALA A 267 -21.12 -17.97 -22.91
C ALA A 267 -22.26 -18.67 -22.14
N ILE A 268 -22.57 -19.93 -22.48
CA ILE A 268 -23.54 -20.73 -21.74
C ILE A 268 -23.09 -20.92 -20.28
N ARG A 269 -21.82 -21.27 -20.04
CA ARG A 269 -21.30 -21.41 -18.68
C ARG A 269 -21.37 -20.10 -17.90
N LEU A 270 -21.00 -18.98 -18.50
CA LEU A 270 -21.06 -17.68 -17.84
C LEU A 270 -22.50 -17.28 -17.51
N LYS A 271 -23.46 -17.51 -18.42
CA LYS A 271 -24.89 -17.23 -18.19
C LYS A 271 -25.40 -17.86 -16.88
N TRP A 272 -24.97 -19.08 -16.58
CA TRP A 272 -25.47 -19.84 -15.43
C TRP A 272 -24.56 -19.76 -14.19
N LEU A 273 -23.24 -19.62 -14.36
CA LEU A 273 -22.27 -19.78 -13.27
C LEU A 273 -21.58 -18.47 -12.86
N SER A 274 -21.75 -17.35 -13.56
CA SER A 274 -20.98 -16.12 -13.32
C SER A 274 -21.13 -15.48 -11.93
N GLY A 275 -22.13 -15.89 -11.14
CA GLY A 275 -22.37 -15.40 -9.78
C GLY A 275 -21.84 -16.30 -8.66
N ILE A 276 -21.37 -17.50 -9.00
CA ILE A 276 -21.05 -18.57 -8.06
C ILE A 276 -19.53 -18.71 -8.06
N GLY A 277 -18.89 -18.35 -6.96
CA GLY A 277 -17.44 -18.21 -6.92
C GLY A 277 -16.94 -16.77 -6.96
N SER A 278 -17.77 -15.79 -6.60
CA SER A 278 -17.21 -14.63 -5.88
C SER A 278 -16.84 -15.10 -4.47
N MET A 279 -15.76 -15.89 -4.36
CA MET A 279 -14.83 -15.61 -3.26
C MET A 279 -14.66 -14.10 -3.32
N LYS A 280 -15.15 -13.40 -2.29
CA LYS A 280 -14.77 -12.02 -2.05
C LYS A 280 -13.26 -12.05 -1.97
N THR A 281 -12.57 -11.96 -3.12
CA THR A 281 -11.17 -11.61 -3.17
C THR A 281 -11.11 -10.39 -2.28
N PRO A 282 -10.35 -10.42 -1.17
CA PRO A 282 -10.38 -9.34 -0.19
C PRO A 282 -10.23 -8.07 -0.99
N THR A 283 -11.31 -7.28 -1.02
CA THR A 283 -11.44 -6.14 -1.90
C THR A 283 -10.17 -5.31 -1.67
N LEU A 284 -9.56 -4.71 -2.68
CA LEU A 284 -8.35 -3.89 -2.50
C LEU A 284 -8.43 -3.00 -1.24
N TRP A 285 -9.64 -2.50 -0.93
CA TRP A 285 -10.05 -1.83 0.31
C TRP A 285 -9.74 -2.55 1.65
N GLN A 286 -9.89 -3.87 1.79
CA GLN A 286 -9.54 -4.60 3.02
C GLN A 286 -8.03 -4.71 3.22
N ARG A 287 -7.25 -4.97 2.16
CA ARG A 287 -5.78 -4.92 2.22
C ARG A 287 -5.25 -3.51 2.47
N LEU A 288 -5.90 -2.50 1.88
CA LEU A 288 -5.62 -1.09 2.12
C LEU A 288 -6.04 -0.64 3.54
N SER A 289 -7.05 -1.25 4.15
CA SER A 289 -7.47 -0.96 5.53
C SER A 289 -6.39 -1.36 6.53
N ASP A 290 -5.80 -2.56 6.37
CA ASP A 290 -4.71 -3.01 7.23
C ASP A 290 -3.47 -2.11 7.11
N TRP A 291 -3.17 -1.63 5.89
CA TRP A 291 -2.04 -0.74 5.65
C TRP A 291 -2.34 0.74 5.94
N GLY A 292 -3.61 1.13 5.93
CA GLY A 292 -4.07 2.49 6.20
C GLY A 292 -3.81 2.92 7.64
N CYS A 293 -4.02 2.00 8.60
CA CYS A 293 -3.67 2.23 10.00
C CYS A 293 -2.17 2.49 10.19
N TRP A 294 -1.32 1.71 9.52
CA TRP A 294 0.14 1.91 9.56
C TRP A 294 0.56 3.23 8.89
N GLY A 295 -0.10 3.62 7.79
CA GLY A 295 0.14 4.91 7.14
C GLY A 295 -0.14 6.09 8.07
N LEU A 296 -1.25 6.07 8.81
CA LEU A 296 -1.58 7.12 9.78
C LEU A 296 -0.60 7.20 10.94
N VAL A 297 -0.11 6.06 11.44
CA VAL A 297 0.93 6.01 12.49
C VAL A 297 2.24 6.63 12.01
N VAL A 298 2.68 6.33 10.78
CA VAL A 298 3.90 6.89 10.20
C VAL A 298 3.79 8.40 9.99
N VAL A 299 2.66 8.87 9.47
CA VAL A 299 2.40 10.33 9.31
C VAL A 299 2.37 11.03 10.66
N GLY A 300 1.75 10.43 11.67
CA GLY A 300 1.72 10.95 13.04
C GLY A 300 3.12 11.04 13.66
N LEU A 301 3.93 9.98 13.55
CA LEU A 301 5.31 9.97 14.04
C LEU A 301 6.17 11.01 13.33
N PHE A 302 6.04 11.16 12.00
CA PHE A 302 6.74 12.17 11.24
C PHE A 302 6.33 13.59 11.65
N GLY A 303 5.03 13.81 11.88
CA GLY A 303 4.51 15.08 12.41
C GLY A 303 5.07 15.43 13.79
N LEU A 304 5.13 14.46 14.71
CA LEU A 304 5.72 14.65 16.04
C LEU A 304 7.23 14.94 15.99
N LEU A 305 7.97 14.23 15.13
CA LEU A 305 9.39 14.50 14.87
C LEU A 305 9.61 15.91 14.32
N SER A 306 8.79 16.33 13.35
CA SER A 306 8.85 17.68 12.77
C SER A 306 8.57 18.76 13.82
N LEU A 307 7.54 18.57 14.67
CA LEU A 307 7.24 19.49 15.77
C LEU A 307 8.37 19.55 16.80
N PHE A 308 8.96 18.41 17.16
CA PHE A 308 10.09 18.35 18.07
C PHE A 308 11.30 19.12 17.52
N TRP A 309 11.62 18.91 16.24
CA TRP A 309 12.70 19.64 15.56
C TRP A 309 12.44 21.14 15.47
N ASN A 310 11.22 21.55 15.14
CA ASN A 310 10.85 22.96 15.12
C ASN A 310 10.96 23.63 16.49
N ARG A 311 10.52 22.96 17.57
CA ARG A 311 10.65 23.48 18.93
C ARG A 311 12.12 23.59 19.36
N ARG A 312 12.94 22.60 19.01
CA ARG A 312 14.38 22.61 19.29
C ARG A 312 15.08 23.74 18.55
N LEU A 313 14.78 23.93 17.27
CA LEU A 313 15.36 24.97 16.43
C LEU A 313 14.99 26.38 16.94
N ALA A 314 13.73 26.57 17.35
CA ALA A 314 13.29 27.82 17.96
C ALA A 314 14.05 28.11 19.28
N GLY A 315 14.31 27.08 20.10
CA GLY A 315 15.10 27.22 21.32
C GLY A 315 16.55 27.63 21.06
N LEU A 316 17.20 27.03 20.05
CA LEU A 316 18.56 27.37 19.64
C LEU A 316 18.68 28.82 19.15
N ASN A 317 17.71 29.29 18.35
CA ASN A 317 17.71 30.68 17.86
C ASN A 317 17.56 31.69 19.01
N GLN A 318 16.75 31.38 20.02
CA GLN A 318 16.60 32.23 21.21
C GLN A 318 17.89 32.32 22.03
N GLN A 319 18.66 31.22 22.11
CA GLN A 319 19.96 31.24 22.78
C GLN A 319 20.95 32.17 22.07
N HIS A 320 21.05 32.08 20.74
CA HIS A 320 21.92 32.96 19.95
C HIS A 320 21.60 34.45 20.14
N LEU A 321 20.32 34.81 20.16
CA LEU A 321 19.90 36.21 20.38
C LEU A 321 20.27 36.71 21.78
N ASN A 322 20.20 35.85 22.80
CA ASN A 322 20.61 36.22 24.16
C ASN A 322 22.12 36.39 24.29
N ASP A 323 22.91 35.54 23.63
CA ASP A 323 24.37 35.66 23.64
C ASP A 323 24.85 36.93 22.95
N GLU A 324 24.23 37.28 21.81
CA GLU A 324 24.50 38.53 21.09
C GLU A 324 24.17 39.76 21.96
N LYS A 325 23.03 39.71 22.66
CA LYS A 325 22.64 40.78 23.58
C LYS A 325 23.61 40.93 24.76
N ASN A 326 23.99 39.83 25.41
CA ASN A 326 24.92 39.85 26.53
C ASN A 326 26.29 40.41 26.13
N LEU A 327 26.79 40.06 24.94
CA LEU A 327 28.05 40.59 24.43
C LEU A 327 27.95 42.09 24.15
N ASN A 328 26.85 42.54 23.55
CA ASN A 328 26.62 43.96 23.29
C ASN A 328 26.50 44.77 24.59
N ASP A 329 25.81 44.24 25.61
CA ASP A 329 25.68 44.86 26.93
C ASP A 329 27.05 44.98 27.63
N GLN A 330 27.93 43.97 27.48
CA GLN A 330 29.30 44.04 28.00
C GLN A 330 30.15 45.10 27.31
N LEU A 331 30.07 45.22 25.98
CA LEU A 331 30.79 46.25 25.23
C LEU A 331 30.30 47.66 25.59
N ALA A 332 28.98 47.85 25.69
CA ALA A 332 28.38 49.11 26.10
C ALA A 332 28.83 49.53 27.52
N PHE A 333 28.90 48.57 28.45
CA PHE A 333 29.40 48.82 29.80
C PHE A 333 30.88 49.22 29.81
N GLN A 334 31.73 48.55 29.04
CA GLN A 334 33.15 48.91 28.93
C GLN A 334 33.38 50.33 28.38
N HIS A 335 32.62 50.73 27.35
CA HIS A 335 32.68 52.09 26.83
C HIS A 335 32.19 53.12 27.85
N ALA A 336 31.09 52.85 28.55
CA ALA A 336 30.57 53.75 29.59
C ALA A 336 31.55 53.95 30.75
N LEU A 337 32.25 52.89 31.19
CA LEU A 337 33.29 53.01 32.21
C LEU A 337 34.45 53.89 31.77
N MET A 338 34.88 53.77 30.51
CA MET A 338 35.94 54.61 29.97
C MET A 338 35.52 56.08 29.88
N ASP A 339 34.33 56.34 29.37
CA ASP A 339 33.79 57.70 29.20
C ASP A 339 33.50 58.41 30.52
N ALA A 340 33.23 57.68 31.60
CA ALA A 340 33.07 58.24 32.93
C ALA A 340 34.38 58.73 33.56
N MET A 341 35.55 58.35 33.02
CA MET A 341 36.84 58.82 33.55
C MET A 341 37.06 60.30 33.21
N PRO A 342 37.34 61.17 34.19
CA PRO A 342 37.48 62.61 33.98
C PRO A 342 38.78 62.98 33.25
N ASP A 343 39.79 62.11 33.34
CA ASP A 343 41.09 62.29 32.70
C ASP A 343 41.12 61.67 31.30
N PRO A 344 41.79 62.30 30.32
CA PRO A 344 42.02 61.71 29.01
C PRO A 344 42.74 60.35 29.08
N VAL A 345 42.13 59.32 28.50
CA VAL A 345 42.70 57.97 28.39
C VAL A 345 42.64 57.50 26.95
N PHE A 346 43.71 56.83 26.51
CA PHE A 346 43.86 56.26 25.20
C PHE A 346 44.45 54.84 25.25
N VAL A 347 44.06 54.03 24.29
CA VAL A 347 44.64 52.72 23.98
C VAL A 347 45.21 52.78 22.58
N ARG A 348 46.47 52.39 22.41
CA ARG A 348 47.16 52.31 21.11
C ARG A 348 47.65 50.90 20.83
N ASP A 349 47.72 50.51 19.57
CA ASP A 349 48.23 49.20 19.14
C ASP A 349 49.78 49.14 19.14
N LEU A 350 50.32 48.01 18.69
CA LEU A 350 51.76 47.77 18.55
C LEU A 350 52.44 48.68 17.52
N GLN A 351 51.68 49.34 16.65
CA GLN A 351 52.15 50.30 15.66
C GLN A 351 51.91 51.75 16.12
N GLY A 352 51.46 51.97 17.36
CA GLY A 352 51.16 53.28 17.91
C GLY A 352 49.88 53.94 17.34
N ARG A 353 49.05 53.19 16.61
CA ARG A 353 47.76 53.66 16.10
C ARG A 353 46.72 53.66 17.22
N LEU A 354 45.80 54.62 17.22
CA LEU A 354 44.77 54.71 18.25
C LEU A 354 43.71 53.60 18.06
N ILE A 355 43.56 52.72 19.06
CA ILE A 355 42.51 51.68 19.10
C ILE A 355 41.24 52.23 19.75
N MET A 356 41.38 52.95 20.86
CA MET A 356 40.26 53.44 21.68
C MET A 356 40.68 54.69 22.45
N CYS A 357 39.76 55.60 22.73
CA CYS A 357 39.94 56.67 23.70
C CYS A 357 38.62 56.97 24.40
N ASN A 358 38.67 57.59 25.57
CA ASN A 358 37.47 58.07 26.25
C ASN A 358 37.05 59.46 25.75
N LYS A 359 35.84 59.87 26.09
CA LYS A 359 35.30 61.20 25.79
C LYS A 359 36.18 62.36 26.28
N SER A 360 36.83 62.24 27.44
CA SER A 360 37.75 63.27 27.96
C SER A 360 38.95 63.50 27.03
N TYR A 361 39.46 62.45 26.38
CA TYR A 361 40.52 62.56 25.37
C TYR A 361 40.06 63.30 24.11
N GLU A 362 38.85 63.01 23.63
CA GLU A 362 38.24 63.73 22.50
C GLU A 362 38.09 65.23 22.79
N GLU A 363 37.55 65.56 23.97
CA GLU A 363 37.33 66.93 24.42
C GLU A 363 38.66 67.68 24.63
N SER A 364 39.67 67.05 25.25
CA SER A 364 40.98 67.68 25.51
C SER A 364 41.77 67.98 24.24
N LEU A 365 41.58 67.20 23.17
CA LEU A 365 42.24 67.41 21.88
C LEU A 365 41.32 68.05 20.83
N ALA A 366 40.09 68.44 21.21
CA ALA A 366 39.07 69.03 20.35
C ALA A 366 38.86 68.24 19.04
N THR A 367 38.69 66.91 19.17
CA THR A 367 38.55 65.98 18.04
C THR A 367 37.45 64.95 18.29
N ARG A 368 37.19 64.08 17.33
CA ARG A 368 36.24 62.96 17.44
C ARG A 368 36.94 61.65 17.09
N PHE A 369 36.64 60.59 17.83
CA PHE A 369 37.24 59.28 17.73
C PHE A 369 37.10 58.67 16.33
N ASP A 370 35.94 58.86 15.69
CA ASP A 370 35.66 58.45 14.31
C ASP A 370 36.65 59.02 13.27
N GLN A 371 37.29 60.15 13.55
CA GLN A 371 38.27 60.79 12.65
C GLN A 371 39.72 60.36 12.92
N ILE A 372 40.01 59.82 14.10
CA ILE A 372 41.38 59.56 14.58
C ILE A 372 41.68 58.08 14.85
N GLN A 373 40.64 57.23 14.91
CA GLN A 373 40.78 55.79 15.09
C GLN A 373 41.66 55.18 13.98
N GLY A 374 42.58 54.28 14.37
CA GLY A 374 43.48 53.57 13.45
C GLY A 374 44.64 54.40 12.90
N ARG A 375 44.79 55.66 13.32
CA ARG A 375 45.86 56.57 12.87
C ARG A 375 46.92 56.79 13.93
N GLN A 376 48.16 57.05 13.50
CA GLN A 376 49.26 57.38 14.39
C GLN A 376 49.22 58.85 14.80
N LEU A 377 49.80 59.18 15.96
CA LEU A 377 49.81 60.56 16.45
C LEU A 377 50.51 61.53 15.48
N ILE A 378 51.51 61.05 14.73
CA ILE A 378 52.25 61.85 13.73
C ILE A 378 51.46 62.12 12.44
N GLU A 379 50.45 61.31 12.15
CA GLU A 379 49.57 61.46 10.98
C GLU A 379 48.44 62.48 11.22
N LEU A 380 48.30 62.91 12.48
CA LEU A 380 47.18 63.71 12.95
C LEU A 380 47.67 65.09 13.36
N ASP A 381 46.99 66.12 12.88
CA ASP A 381 47.24 67.51 13.29
C ASP A 381 46.51 67.83 14.62
N LEU A 382 46.80 67.05 15.67
CA LEU A 382 46.21 67.21 17.01
C LEU A 382 47.13 67.97 17.97
N LEU A 383 48.44 67.82 17.80
CA LEU A 383 49.49 68.46 18.59
C LEU A 383 50.49 69.10 17.63
N PRO A 384 51.25 70.13 18.06
CA PRO A 384 52.38 70.63 17.30
C PRO A 384 53.28 69.48 16.84
N LYS A 385 53.74 69.53 15.59
CA LYS A 385 54.45 68.41 14.94
C LYS A 385 55.63 67.89 15.76
N ALA A 386 56.43 68.79 16.34
CA ALA A 386 57.55 68.44 17.20
C ALA A 386 57.12 67.68 18.47
N THR A 387 55.98 68.06 19.07
CA THR A 387 55.40 67.34 20.21
C THR A 387 54.88 65.98 19.79
N ALA A 388 54.12 65.88 18.69
CA ALA A 388 53.58 64.62 18.18
C ALA A 388 54.68 63.59 17.86
N GLU A 389 55.75 64.00 17.17
CA GLU A 389 56.90 63.16 16.83
C GLU A 389 57.64 62.67 18.07
N ARG A 390 57.88 63.56 19.04
CA ARG A 390 58.50 63.20 20.32
C ARG A 390 57.66 62.15 21.06
N LEU A 391 56.35 62.37 21.19
CA LEU A 391 55.47 61.43 21.89
C LEU A 391 55.37 60.08 21.19
N HIS A 392 55.32 60.09 19.85
CA HIS A 392 55.30 58.85 19.09
C HIS A 392 56.60 58.05 19.27
N ALA A 393 57.76 58.70 19.17
CA ALA A 393 59.05 58.04 19.43
C ALA A 393 59.13 57.46 20.86
N GLU A 394 58.58 58.17 21.85
CA GLU A 394 58.47 57.67 23.22
C GLU A 394 57.56 56.44 23.32
N PHE A 395 56.40 56.44 22.65
CA PHE A 395 55.50 55.28 22.62
C PHE A 395 56.16 54.05 21.98
N ILE A 396 56.86 54.21 20.86
CA ILE A 396 57.60 53.12 20.22
C ILE A 396 58.73 52.59 21.12
N THR A 397 59.43 53.48 21.83
CA THR A 397 60.44 53.09 22.82
C THR A 397 59.81 52.34 24.00
N LEU A 398 58.62 52.73 24.44
CA LEU A 398 57.90 52.05 25.53
C LEU A 398 57.44 50.65 25.12
N LEU A 399 56.95 50.49 23.88
CA LEU A 399 56.57 49.19 23.33
C LEU A 399 57.75 48.21 23.23
N SER A 400 58.94 48.70 22.89
CA SER A 400 60.16 47.87 22.81
C SER A 400 60.74 47.53 24.18
N THR A 401 60.78 48.50 25.10
CA THR A 401 61.35 48.32 26.45
C THR A 401 60.39 47.65 27.44
N ARG A 402 59.08 47.70 27.17
CA ARG A 402 57.98 47.20 28.02
C ARG A 402 57.98 47.74 29.45
N LYS A 403 58.63 48.87 29.68
CA LYS A 403 58.69 49.51 31.01
C LYS A 403 57.60 50.58 31.11
N PRO A 404 56.75 50.55 32.15
CA PRO A 404 55.76 51.60 32.35
C PRO A 404 56.47 52.94 32.59
N ARG A 405 55.87 54.02 32.12
CA ARG A 405 56.43 55.37 32.24
C ARG A 405 55.43 56.31 32.88
N PHE A 406 55.90 57.03 33.89
CA PHE A 406 55.15 58.02 34.65
C PHE A 406 56.00 59.29 34.69
N ILE A 407 55.53 60.39 34.11
CA ILE A 407 56.32 61.60 33.97
C ILE A 407 55.46 62.85 34.13
N GLU A 408 55.98 63.79 34.89
CA GLU A 408 55.47 65.16 34.95
C GLU A 408 56.18 65.99 33.88
N ARG A 409 55.41 66.69 33.04
CA ARG A 409 55.98 67.46 31.93
C ARG A 409 55.05 68.57 31.46
N GLN A 410 55.66 69.55 30.83
CA GLN A 410 54.94 70.52 30.00
C GLN A 410 54.78 69.96 28.59
N LEU A 411 53.53 69.86 28.14
CA LEU A 411 53.20 69.58 26.76
C LEU A 411 52.60 70.80 26.10
N GLU A 412 53.08 71.09 24.91
CA GLU A 412 52.49 72.09 24.03
C GLU A 412 51.29 71.46 23.31
N PHE A 413 50.10 71.93 23.65
CA PHE A 413 48.87 71.66 22.92
C PHE A 413 48.59 72.82 21.96
N LYS A 414 47.71 72.64 20.98
CA LYS A 414 47.31 73.72 20.06
C LYS A 414 46.69 74.94 20.76
N ASN A 415 46.17 74.75 21.98
CA ASN A 415 45.55 75.80 22.79
C ASN A 415 46.49 76.37 23.88
N GLY A 416 47.78 76.01 23.86
CA GLY A 416 48.79 76.50 24.79
C GLY A 416 49.60 75.38 25.46
N VAL A 417 50.63 75.79 26.21
CA VAL A 417 51.45 74.86 27.01
C VAL A 417 50.71 74.52 28.30
N ARG A 418 50.60 73.23 28.62
CA ARG A 418 49.98 72.74 29.86
C ARG A 418 50.93 71.86 30.65
N ASP A 419 50.90 72.03 31.96
CA ASP A 419 51.59 71.16 32.92
C ASP A 419 50.75 69.92 33.19
N ILE A 420 51.23 68.75 32.71
CA ILE A 420 50.49 67.50 32.84
C ILE A 420 51.31 66.44 33.56
N TYR A 421 50.61 65.56 34.28
CA TYR A 421 51.13 64.27 34.70
C TYR A 421 50.67 63.23 33.68
N GLN A 422 51.61 62.63 32.95
CA GLN A 422 51.30 61.58 31.97
C GLN A 422 51.76 60.23 32.49
N TRP A 423 50.88 59.23 32.34
CA TRP A 423 51.19 57.84 32.58
C TRP A 423 50.96 57.03 31.30
N THR A 424 51.83 56.07 31.03
CA THR A 424 51.69 55.16 29.89
C THR A 424 52.28 53.81 30.26
N VAL A 425 51.49 52.76 30.09
CA VAL A 425 51.81 51.39 30.48
C VAL A 425 51.58 50.43 29.31
N PRO A 426 52.33 49.32 29.21
CA PRO A 426 52.06 48.28 28.24
C PRO A 426 50.74 47.56 28.54
N PHE A 427 49.90 47.36 27.53
CA PHE A 427 48.63 46.66 27.58
C PHE A 427 48.78 45.24 27.03
N TYR A 428 48.31 44.23 27.77
CA TYR A 428 48.40 42.82 27.42
C TYR A 428 47.00 42.20 27.25
N SER A 429 46.86 41.23 26.35
CA SER A 429 45.64 40.41 26.26
C SER A 429 45.56 39.37 27.39
N GLY A 430 44.40 38.73 27.54
CA GLY A 430 44.16 37.70 28.57
C GLY A 430 45.07 36.46 28.47
N ASP A 431 45.79 36.29 27.36
CA ASP A 431 46.80 35.26 27.12
C ASP A 431 48.25 35.72 27.45
N GLY A 432 48.42 36.94 27.96
CA GLY A 432 49.72 37.49 28.35
C GLY A 432 50.53 38.08 27.19
N GLN A 433 49.99 38.14 25.97
CA GLN A 433 50.68 38.79 24.84
C GLN A 433 50.53 40.31 24.89
N LEU A 434 51.62 41.03 24.55
CA LEU A 434 51.57 42.49 24.43
C LEU A 434 50.65 42.87 23.27
N ARG A 435 49.61 43.65 23.56
CA ARG A 435 48.64 44.14 22.57
C ARG A 435 48.84 45.60 22.20
N GLY A 436 49.50 46.37 23.06
CA GLY A 436 49.74 47.78 22.79
C GLY A 436 50.08 48.60 24.02
N LEU A 437 49.63 49.85 24.05
CA LEU A 437 49.82 50.79 25.16
C LEU A 437 48.49 51.29 25.67
N LEU A 438 48.35 51.39 26.98
CA LEU A 438 47.31 52.14 27.65
C LEU A 438 47.96 53.35 28.32
N GLY A 439 47.45 54.54 28.07
CA GLY A 439 47.99 55.74 28.68
C GLY A 439 46.94 56.79 28.89
N GLY A 440 47.26 57.75 29.75
CA GLY A 440 46.43 58.90 30.01
C GLY A 440 47.25 60.04 30.57
N TRP A 441 46.59 61.19 30.73
CA TRP A 441 47.21 62.32 31.41
C TRP A 441 46.20 63.07 32.27
N THR A 442 46.71 63.70 33.31
CA THR A 442 45.95 64.55 34.23
C THR A 442 46.56 65.94 34.20
N ASP A 443 45.73 66.98 34.12
CA ASP A 443 46.16 68.38 34.18
C ASP A 443 46.50 68.78 35.62
N LYS A 444 47.68 69.35 35.85
CA LYS A 444 48.12 69.72 37.21
C LYS A 444 47.38 70.93 37.77
N ASP A 445 46.90 71.84 36.92
CA ASP A 445 46.15 73.02 37.38
C ASP A 445 44.77 72.63 37.94
N ARG A 446 44.22 71.50 37.47
CA ARG A 446 42.96 70.93 37.96
C ARG A 446 43.09 70.29 39.35
N ARG A 447 44.30 69.85 39.73
CA ARG A 447 44.60 69.16 41.00
C ARG A 447 44.80 70.10 42.20
N ARG A 448 44.93 71.41 41.97
CA ARG A 448 45.07 72.42 43.04
C ARG A 448 43.73 73.01 43.49
N GLY A 449 42.62 72.63 42.85
CA GLY A 449 41.27 73.16 43.10
C GLY A 449 40.25 72.14 43.61
N GLU A 450 40.67 70.92 43.92
CA GLU A 450 39.95 69.92 44.73
C GLU A 450 40.67 69.78 46.08
#